data_AF-A0A436GN30-F1
#
_entry.id   AF-A0A436GN30-F1
#
_cell.length_a   1.000
_cell.length_b   1.000
_cell.length_c   1.000
_cell.angle_alpha   90.00
_cell.angle_beta   90.00
_cell.angle_gamma   90.00
#
_symmetry.space_group_name_H-M   'P 1'
#
loop_
_entity.id
_entity.type
_entity.pdbx_description
1 polymer ?
#
loop_
_entity_poly.entity_id
_entity_poly.type
_entity_poly.pdbx_seq_one_letter_code
_entity_poly.pdbx_strand_id
1 'polypeptide(L)' 'VETIDRIVAGIEPEKNLALVTDLCNTMKFGSLCALGGFTPYPVMSSITHFPDDFKPAPVRVAAE' A
#
# COMPACT_ATOMS: atom_id res chain seq x y z
N VAL A 1 9.65 8.46 7.91
CA VAL A 1 8.90 8.12 6.67
C VAL A 1 8.48 6.69 6.81
N GLU A 2 7.17 6.46 6.81
CA GLU A 2 6.56 5.14 6.89
C GLU A 2 6.57 4.44 5.53
N THR A 3 6.31 3.13 5.48
CA THR A 3 6.39 2.34 4.23
C THR A 3 5.43 2.86 3.14
N ILE A 4 4.22 3.28 3.52
CA ILE A 4 3.25 3.86 2.56
C ILE A 4 3.79 5.17 1.96
N ASP A 5 4.43 6.03 2.77
CA ASP A 5 5.04 7.27 2.28
C ASP A 5 6.12 6.98 1.22
N ARG A 6 6.89 5.90 1.39
CA ARG A 6 7.91 5.47 0.41
C ARG A 6 7.28 5.05 -0.92
N ILE A 7 6.13 4.38 -0.87
CA ILE A 7 5.38 3.99 -2.07
C ILE A 7 4.88 5.24 -2.79
N VAL A 8 4.28 6.19 -2.07
CA VAL A 8 3.79 7.47 -2.63
C VAL A 8 4.95 8.28 -3.24
N ALA A 9 6.13 8.24 -2.63
CA ALA A 9 7.34 8.89 -3.14
C ALA A 9 8.02 8.14 -4.31
N GLY A 10 7.50 6.98 -4.72
CA GLY A 10 8.10 6.17 -5.79
C GLY A 10 9.43 5.49 -5.42
N ILE A 11 9.75 5.38 -4.13
CA ILE A 11 10.98 4.75 -3.64
C ILE A 11 10.74 3.25 -3.55
N GLU A 12 11.41 2.45 -4.39
CA GLU A 12 11.31 0.97 -4.40
C GLU A 12 9.86 0.45 -4.26
N PRO A 13 8.89 0.92 -5.08
CA PRO A 13 7.46 0.70 -4.83
C PRO A 13 7.07 -0.78 -4.79
N GLU A 14 7.64 -1.61 -5.66
CA GLU A 14 7.38 -3.06 -5.69
C GLU A 14 7.78 -3.76 -4.39
N LYS A 15 8.99 -3.45 -3.89
CA LYS A 15 9.50 -4.01 -2.64
C LYS A 15 8.68 -3.55 -1.44
N ASN A 16 8.28 -2.28 -1.42
CA ASN A 16 7.47 -1.74 -0.32
C ASN A 16 6.03 -2.26 -0.37
N LEU A 17 5.45 -2.48 -1.55
CA LEU A 17 4.13 -3.14 -1.70
C LEU A 17 4.17 -4.60 -1.22
N ALA A 18 5.26 -5.32 -1.51
CA ALA A 18 5.46 -6.66 -0.97
C ALA A 18 5.53 -6.67 0.57
N LEU A 19 6.25 -5.71 1.15
CA LEU A 19 6.32 -5.55 2.62
C LEU A 19 4.95 -5.21 3.24
N VAL A 20 4.18 -4.31 2.62
CA VAL A 20 2.82 -3.97 3.08
C VAL A 20 1.90 -5.19 3.00
N THR A 21 2.03 -6.01 1.95
CA THR A 21 1.24 -7.23 1.78
C THR A 21 1.55 -8.26 2.87
N ASP A 22 2.83 -8.46 3.20
CA ASP A 22 3.25 -9.36 4.29
C ASP A 22 2.77 -8.87 5.67
N LEU A 23 2.88 -7.56 5.92
CA LEU A 23 2.33 -6.94 7.12
C LEU A 23 0.80 -7.17 7.21
N CYS A 24 0.07 -7.00 6.11
CA CYS A 24 -1.37 -7.23 6.05
C CYS A 24 -1.73 -8.68 6.39
N ASN A 25 -0.96 -9.67 5.93
CA ASN A 25 -1.15 -11.07 6.33
C ASN A 25 -0.91 -11.26 7.83
N THR A 26 0.17 -10.71 8.36
CA THR A 26 0.48 -10.76 9.80
C THR A 26 -0.64 -10.13 10.63
N MET A 27 -1.15 -8.96 10.23
CA MET A 27 -2.25 -8.29 10.92
C MET A 27 -3.54 -9.10 10.86
N LYS A 28 -3.87 -9.70 9.70
CA LYS A 28 -5.09 -10.48 9.52
C LYS A 28 -5.16 -11.69 10.46
N PHE A 29 -4.03 -12.38 10.66
CA PHE A 29 -3.98 -13.62 11.44
C PHE A 29 -3.38 -13.47 12.85
N GLY A 30 -2.67 -12.37 13.12
CA GLY A 30 -1.99 -12.11 14.40
C GLY A 30 -2.69 -11.10 15.30
N SER A 31 -3.78 -10.47 14.85
CA SER A 31 -4.50 -9.49 15.66
C SER A 31 -5.46 -10.14 16.66
N LEU A 32 -5.42 -9.69 17.92
CA LEU A 32 -6.30 -10.17 19.00
C LEU A 32 -7.70 -9.54 19.00
N CYS A 33 -7.90 -8.45 18.25
CA CYS A 33 -9.20 -7.79 18.11
C CYS A 33 -9.63 -7.73 16.64
N ALA A 34 -10.95 -7.63 16.43
CA ALA A 34 -11.55 -7.56 15.10
C ALA A 34 -11.03 -6.35 14.30
N LEU A 35 -10.80 -5.22 14.97
CA LEU A 35 -10.27 -4.02 14.31
C LEU A 35 -8.92 -4.32 13.64
N GLY A 36 -7.97 -4.92 14.36
CA GLY A 36 -6.67 -5.25 13.80
C GLY A 36 -6.75 -6.27 12.66
N GLY A 37 -7.64 -7.27 12.77
CA GLY A 37 -7.83 -8.28 11.74
C GLY A 37 -8.53 -7.76 10.48
N PHE A 38 -9.30 -6.66 10.58
CA PHE A 38 -10.07 -6.09 9.47
C PHE A 38 -9.38 -4.91 8.79
N THR A 39 -8.44 -4.22 9.46
CA THR A 39 -7.61 -3.17 8.84
C THR A 39 -6.94 -3.59 7.52
N PRO A 40 -6.44 -4.83 7.36
CA PRO A 40 -5.86 -5.28 6.09
C PRO A 40 -6.85 -5.33 4.92
N TYR A 41 -8.16 -5.45 5.15
CA TYR A 41 -9.13 -5.60 4.08
C TYR A 41 -9.20 -4.41 3.11
N PRO A 42 -9.41 -3.16 3.57
CA PRO A 42 -9.39 -2.03 2.66
C PRO A 42 -8.02 -1.85 1.99
N VAL A 43 -6.91 -2.11 2.70
CA VAL A 43 -5.55 -1.99 2.12
C VAL A 43 -5.34 -2.96 0.96
N MET A 44 -5.61 -4.25 1.19
CA MET A 44 -5.44 -5.28 0.16
C MET A 44 -6.44 -5.12 -0.99
N SER A 45 -7.67 -4.68 -0.69
CA SER A 45 -8.66 -4.29 -1.70
C SER A 45 -8.13 -3.17 -2.59
N SER A 46 -7.55 -2.12 -2.00
CA SER A 46 -6.97 -1.01 -2.76
C SER A 46 -5.84 -1.46 -3.68
N ILE A 47 -4.91 -2.26 -3.17
CA ILE A 47 -3.78 -2.78 -3.97
C ILE A 47 -4.28 -3.67 -5.12
N THR A 48 -5.30 -4.49 -4.88
CA THR A 48 -5.82 -5.46 -5.86
C THR A 48 -6.65 -4.79 -6.95
N HIS A 49 -7.51 -3.84 -6.57
CA HIS A 49 -8.49 -3.24 -7.48
C HIS A 49 -8.05 -1.91 -8.09
N PHE A 50 -7.11 -1.21 -7.44
CA PHE A 50 -6.58 0.07 -7.90
C PHE A 50 -5.03 0.07 -7.91
N PRO A 51 -4.38 -0.88 -8.60
CA PRO A 51 -2.92 -1.00 -8.59
C PRO A 51 -2.20 0.21 -9.22
N ASP A 52 -2.87 0.95 -10.10
CA ASP A 52 -2.32 2.14 -10.74
C ASP A 52 -2.09 3.30 -9.77
N ASP A 53 -2.85 3.35 -8.66
CA ASP A 53 -2.71 4.39 -7.62
C ASP A 53 -1.38 4.27 -6.85
N PHE A 54 -0.71 3.12 -6.95
CA PHE A 54 0.56 2.84 -6.29
C PHE A 54 1.76 2.93 -7.24
N LYS A 55 1.55 3.32 -8.50
CA LYS A 55 2.61 3.62 -9.45
C LYS A 55 3.09 5.07 -9.25
N PRO A 56 4.36 5.39 -9.55
CA PRO A 56 4.85 6.76 -9.52
C PRO A 56 3.93 7.66 -10.36
N ALA A 57 3.49 8.78 -9.78
CA ALA A 57 2.65 9.72 -10.49
C ALA A 57 3.36 10.20 -11.77
N PRO A 58 2.68 10.22 -12.93
CA PRO A 58 3.27 10.76 -14.14
C PRO A 58 3.66 12.22 -13.89
N VAL A 59 4.85 12.60 -14.37
CA VAL A 59 5.29 14.00 -14.33
C VAL A 59 4.25 14.80 -15.11
N ARG A 60 3.47 15.63 -14.41
CA ARG A 60 2.56 16.57 -15.06
C ARG A 60 3.43 17.56 -15.82
N VAL A 61 3.56 17.35 -17.14
CA VAL A 61 4.05 18.39 -18.03
C VAL A 61 2.95 19.45 -18.04
N ALA A 62 3.22 20.59 -17.41
CA ALA A 62 2.32 21.74 -17.51
C ALA A 62 2.20 22.09 -19.00
N ALA A 63 0.98 22.05 -19.53
CA ALA A 63 0.71 22.64 -20.82
C ALA A 63 0.75 24.16 -20.65
N GLU A 64 1.78 24.79 -21.21
CA GLU A 64 1.82 26.25 -21.44
C GLU A 64 0.78 26.65 -22.49
#